data_AF-A0A2A2WR97-F1
#
_entry.id   AF-A0A2A2WR97-F1
#
_cell.length_a   1.000
_cell.length_b   1.000
_cell.length_c   1.000
_cell.angle_alpha   90.00
_cell.angle_beta   90.00
_cell.angle_gamma   90.00
#
_symmetry.space_group_name_H-M   'P 1'
#
loop_
_entity.id
_entity.type
_entity.pdbx_description
1 polymer ?
#
loop_
_entity_poly.entity_id
_entity_poly.type
_entity_poly.pdbx_seq_one_letter_code
_entity_poly.pdbx_strand_id
1 'polypeptide(L)'
;MALTKSAVVDTALGLLHEAGLPGMSMRTLATRLNVQPSALYWHFPSKQALLTAVAERVLADVAPVEAGASAADELRGVTRALRAAVAGVPDGAEIVALGLAAGAVNPVVDAVARTGARHGGGDRAAGLTTALTAYVLGVTIEEQTHHNLAAVDPAMPRVDYDSRFNEGLEALLAGLGG
;
A
#
# COMPACT_ATOMS: atom_id res chain seq x y z
N MET A 1 6.63 -28.31 11.15
CA MET A 1 6.78 -27.63 9.85
C MET A 1 7.84 -26.55 10.03
N ALA A 2 8.79 -26.42 9.11
CA ALA A 2 9.82 -25.38 9.21
C ALA A 2 9.19 -24.00 9.05
N LEU A 3 9.65 -23.03 9.84
CA LEU A 3 9.24 -21.64 9.72
C LEU A 3 9.78 -21.07 8.40
N THR A 4 8.92 -20.42 7.61
CA THR A 4 9.31 -19.81 6.33
C THR A 4 9.01 -18.31 6.35
N LYS A 5 9.73 -17.54 5.53
CA LYS A 5 9.49 -16.09 5.39
C LYS A 5 8.03 -15.80 4.98
N SER A 6 7.47 -16.57 4.05
CA SER A 6 6.06 -16.40 3.64
C SER A 6 5.13 -16.63 4.81
N ALA A 7 5.25 -17.75 5.54
CA ALA A 7 4.35 -18.04 6.65
C ALA A 7 4.40 -16.96 7.75
N VAL A 8 5.57 -16.37 7.99
CA VAL A 8 5.72 -15.24 8.92
C VAL A 8 5.01 -14.00 8.41
N VAL A 9 5.17 -13.64 7.12
CA VAL A 9 4.50 -12.49 6.50
C VAL A 9 2.97 -12.69 6.46
N ASP A 10 2.51 -13.88 6.08
CA ASP A 10 1.08 -14.24 6.03
C ASP A 10 0.44 -14.12 7.42
N THR A 11 1.15 -14.58 8.46
CA THR A 11 0.67 -14.45 9.84
C THR A 11 0.72 -13.01 10.34
N ALA A 12 1.71 -12.22 9.92
CA ALA A 12 1.79 -10.80 10.23
C ALA A 12 0.62 -10.02 9.61
N LEU A 13 0.25 -10.32 8.36
CA LEU A 13 -0.96 -9.77 7.72
C LEU A 13 -2.22 -10.14 8.49
N GLY A 14 -2.36 -11.40 8.90
CA GLY A 14 -3.47 -11.82 9.77
C GLY A 14 -3.53 -11.03 11.07
N LEU A 15 -2.38 -10.81 11.72
CA LEU A 15 -2.31 -10.03 12.96
C LEU A 15 -2.67 -8.55 12.76
N LEU A 16 -2.32 -7.96 11.61
CA LEU A 16 -2.75 -6.60 11.25
C LEU A 16 -4.28 -6.51 11.11
N HIS A 17 -4.91 -7.50 10.49
CA HIS A 17 -6.38 -7.56 10.41
C HIS A 17 -7.06 -7.68 11.77
N GLU A 18 -6.42 -8.34 12.74
CA GLU A 18 -6.97 -8.55 14.07
C GLU A 18 -6.76 -7.34 15.00
N ALA A 19 -5.60 -6.69 14.94
CA ALA A 19 -5.18 -5.74 15.98
C ALA A 19 -4.48 -4.47 15.46
N GLY A 20 -4.40 -4.29 14.14
CA GLY A 20 -3.66 -3.21 13.50
C GLY A 20 -2.16 -3.22 13.82
N LEU A 21 -1.48 -2.18 13.33
CA LEU A 21 -0.07 -1.94 13.53
C LEU A 21 0.32 -1.72 15.01
N PRO A 22 -0.50 -1.07 15.87
CA PRO A 22 -0.22 -0.96 17.30
C PRO A 22 -0.17 -2.33 18.01
N GLY A 23 -1.02 -3.28 17.60
CA GLY A 23 -1.02 -4.65 18.14
C GLY A 23 0.14 -5.53 17.63
N MET A 24 0.81 -5.11 16.56
CA MET A 24 1.88 -5.87 15.94
C MET A 24 3.22 -5.71 16.69
N SER A 25 3.76 -6.83 17.18
CA SER A 25 5.16 -6.89 17.67
C SER A 25 5.80 -8.23 17.29
N MET A 26 7.14 -8.29 17.31
CA MET A 26 7.87 -9.56 17.10
C MET A 26 7.44 -10.63 18.10
N ARG A 27 7.15 -10.23 19.35
CA ARG A 27 6.68 -11.14 20.41
C ARG A 27 5.27 -11.64 20.15
N THR A 28 4.34 -10.75 19.77
CA THR A 28 2.96 -11.11 19.45
C THR A 28 2.92 -12.08 18.28
N LEU A 29 3.71 -11.80 17.24
CA LEU A 29 3.83 -12.66 16.07
C LEU A 29 4.42 -14.04 16.41
N ALA A 30 5.49 -14.09 17.21
CA ALA A 30 6.09 -15.35 17.64
C ALA A 30 5.11 -16.21 18.44
N THR A 31 4.32 -15.56 19.31
CA THR A 31 3.25 -16.21 20.08
C THR A 31 2.20 -16.80 19.15
N ARG A 32 1.75 -16.04 18.13
CA ARG A 32 0.76 -16.51 17.15
C ARG A 32 1.26 -17.71 16.33
N LEU A 33 2.54 -17.72 16.00
CA LEU A 33 3.22 -18.80 15.28
C LEU A 33 3.64 -19.98 16.17
N ASN A 34 3.43 -19.89 17.49
CA ASN A 34 3.89 -20.86 18.48
C ASN A 34 5.40 -21.16 18.39
N VAL A 35 6.21 -20.11 18.23
CA VAL A 35 7.68 -20.17 18.21
C VAL A 35 8.31 -19.20 19.19
N GLN A 36 9.59 -19.38 19.49
CA GLN A 36 10.35 -18.40 20.26
C GLN A 36 10.64 -17.15 19.39
N PRO A 37 10.63 -15.92 19.96
CA PRO A 37 10.93 -14.70 19.20
C PRO A 37 12.27 -14.74 18.45
N SER A 38 13.28 -15.41 19.02
CA SER A 38 14.59 -15.61 18.37
C SER A 38 14.48 -16.33 17.02
N ALA A 39 13.49 -17.20 16.84
CA ALA A 39 13.24 -17.89 15.56
C ALA A 39 12.89 -16.90 14.43
N LEU A 40 12.15 -15.84 14.75
CA LEU A 40 11.77 -14.81 13.77
C LEU A 40 12.96 -13.99 13.31
N TYR A 41 13.91 -13.70 14.22
CA TYR A 41 15.09 -12.90 13.90
C TYR A 41 16.04 -13.55 12.89
N TRP A 42 15.98 -14.88 12.72
CA TRP A 42 16.66 -15.58 11.64
C TRP A 42 16.08 -15.27 10.25
N HIS A 43 14.79 -14.93 10.18
CA HIS A 43 14.12 -14.58 8.94
C HIS A 43 14.10 -13.08 8.68
N PHE A 44 13.86 -12.30 9.73
CA PHE A 44 13.74 -10.84 9.69
C PHE A 44 14.52 -10.23 10.85
N PRO A 45 15.64 -9.53 10.60
CA PRO A 45 16.51 -9.03 11.66
C PRO A 45 15.87 -7.95 12.55
N SER A 46 14.73 -7.38 12.14
CA SER A 46 14.00 -6.36 12.89
C SER A 46 12.50 -6.37 12.55
N LYS A 47 11.69 -5.66 13.35
CA LYS A 47 10.27 -5.40 13.02
C LYS A 47 10.16 -4.63 11.71
N GLN A 48 11.06 -3.67 11.46
CA GLN A 48 11.10 -2.89 10.23
C GLN A 48 11.35 -3.79 9.01
N ALA A 49 12.30 -4.71 9.08
CA ALA A 49 12.57 -5.65 7.98
C ALA A 49 11.36 -6.56 7.67
N LEU A 50 10.63 -6.97 8.71
CA LEU A 50 9.36 -7.68 8.54
C LEU A 50 8.31 -6.78 7.87
N LEU A 51 8.13 -5.55 8.34
CA LEU A 51 7.15 -4.61 7.76
C LEU A 51 7.47 -4.24 6.32
N THR A 52 8.75 -4.14 5.94
CA THR A 52 9.16 -3.99 4.53
C THR A 52 8.68 -5.17 3.70
N ALA A 53 8.86 -6.41 4.18
CA ALA A 53 8.39 -7.60 3.47
C ALA A 53 6.84 -7.70 3.42
N VAL A 54 6.15 -7.20 4.44
CA VAL A 54 4.69 -7.06 4.42
C VAL A 54 4.27 -6.04 3.36
N ALA A 55 4.93 -4.88 3.29
CA ALA A 55 4.68 -3.87 2.27
C ALA A 55 4.93 -4.43 0.86
N GLU A 56 6.01 -5.17 0.64
CA GLU A 56 6.28 -5.87 -0.62
C GLU A 56 5.16 -6.84 -0.99
N ARG A 57 4.60 -7.57 -0.01
CA ARG A 57 3.46 -8.45 -0.26
C ARG A 57 2.21 -7.66 -0.67
N VAL A 58 1.90 -6.56 0.01
CA VAL A 58 0.76 -5.69 -0.34
C VAL A 58 0.94 -5.11 -1.75
N LEU A 59 2.14 -4.63 -2.07
CA LEU A 59 2.44 -4.05 -3.38
C LEU A 59 2.46 -5.09 -4.50
N ALA A 60 2.71 -6.36 -4.20
CA ALA A 60 2.64 -7.45 -5.18
C ALA A 60 1.21 -7.74 -5.67
N ASP A 61 0.18 -7.36 -4.90
CA ASP A 61 -1.23 -7.50 -5.30
C ASP A 61 -1.69 -6.38 -6.25
N VAL A 62 -0.85 -5.37 -6.51
CA VAL A 62 -1.15 -4.30 -7.46
C VAL A 62 -1.05 -4.87 -8.88
N ALA A 63 -2.21 -5.05 -9.51
CA ALA A 63 -2.30 -5.53 -10.88
C ALA A 63 -1.45 -4.67 -11.83
N PRO A 64 -0.76 -5.29 -12.82
CA PRO A 64 -0.06 -4.55 -13.86
C PRO A 64 -0.99 -3.60 -14.61
N VAL A 65 -0.44 -2.50 -15.12
CA VAL A 65 -1.14 -1.62 -16.05
C VAL A 65 -1.44 -2.37 -17.34
N GLU A 66 -2.72 -2.58 -17.60
CA GLU A 66 -3.25 -2.93 -18.91
C GLU A 66 -3.15 -1.73 -19.85
N ALA A 67 -2.87 -1.97 -21.13
CA ALA A 67 -2.86 -0.90 -22.13
C ALA A 67 -4.26 -0.29 -22.27
N GLY A 68 -4.35 1.02 -22.22
CA GLY A 68 -5.59 1.79 -22.23
C GLY A 68 -5.69 2.71 -23.45
N ALA A 69 -6.83 3.40 -23.58
CA ALA A 69 -7.07 4.34 -24.67
C ALA A 69 -6.22 5.63 -24.54
N SER A 70 -5.74 5.94 -23.34
CA SER A 70 -4.91 7.11 -23.05
C SER A 70 -3.96 6.87 -21.86
N ALA A 71 -2.96 7.73 -21.70
CA ALA A 71 -2.10 7.72 -20.52
C ALA A 71 -2.90 7.90 -19.22
N ALA A 72 -3.94 8.74 -19.24
CA ALA A 72 -4.80 8.95 -18.09
C ALA A 72 -5.55 7.66 -17.70
N ASP A 73 -6.04 6.88 -18.68
CA ASP A 73 -6.73 5.62 -18.40
C ASP A 73 -5.84 4.58 -17.74
N GLU A 74 -4.61 4.45 -18.24
CA GLU A 74 -3.61 3.53 -17.72
C GLU A 74 -3.16 3.90 -16.30
N LEU A 75 -2.87 5.18 -16.07
CA LEU A 75 -2.46 5.67 -14.76
C LEU A 75 -3.61 5.62 -13.74
N ARG A 76 -4.84 5.92 -14.16
CA ARG A 76 -6.03 5.74 -13.32
C ARG A 76 -6.18 4.29 -12.87
N GLY A 77 -5.94 3.34 -13.78
CA GLY A 77 -5.98 1.91 -13.50
C GLY A 77 -5.00 1.50 -12.39
N VAL A 78 -3.71 1.83 -12.53
CA VAL A 78 -2.71 1.47 -11.50
C VAL A 78 -2.94 2.20 -10.19
N THR A 79 -3.38 3.46 -10.22
CA THR A 79 -3.61 4.23 -8.99
C THR A 79 -4.79 3.67 -8.20
N ARG A 80 -5.85 3.21 -8.88
CA ARG A 80 -6.94 2.46 -8.24
C ARG A 80 -6.49 1.12 -7.69
N ALA A 81 -5.68 0.37 -8.43
CA ALA A 81 -5.14 -0.91 -7.97
C ALA A 81 -4.23 -0.74 -6.74
N LEU A 82 -3.39 0.29 -6.73
CA LEU A 82 -2.57 0.64 -5.56
C LEU A 82 -3.45 0.99 -4.37
N ARG A 83 -4.47 1.85 -4.53
CA ARG A 83 -5.39 2.18 -3.43
C ARG A 83 -6.09 0.95 -2.88
N ALA A 84 -6.61 0.09 -3.74
CA ALA A 84 -7.29 -1.13 -3.32
C ALA A 84 -6.37 -2.04 -2.48
N ALA A 85 -5.12 -2.24 -2.93
CA ALA A 85 -4.14 -3.03 -2.20
C ALA A 85 -3.80 -2.41 -0.83
N VAL A 86 -3.51 -1.10 -0.79
CA VAL A 86 -3.12 -0.39 0.43
C VAL A 86 -4.28 -0.31 1.44
N ALA A 87 -5.49 0.05 0.99
CA ALA A 87 -6.66 0.16 1.84
C ALA A 87 -7.17 -1.21 2.33
N GLY A 88 -6.85 -2.27 1.60
CA GLY A 88 -7.21 -3.64 1.95
C GLY A 88 -6.53 -4.17 3.21
N VAL A 89 -5.48 -3.51 3.71
CA VAL A 89 -4.75 -3.91 4.93
C VAL A 89 -4.84 -2.81 5.99
N PRO A 90 -5.22 -3.10 7.25
CA PRO A 90 -5.22 -2.11 8.31
C PRO A 90 -3.84 -1.48 8.51
N ASP A 91 -3.83 -0.16 8.62
CA ASP A 91 -2.61 0.67 8.66
C ASP A 91 -1.68 0.45 7.45
N GLY A 92 -2.23 -0.09 6.35
CA GLY A 92 -1.52 -0.43 5.13
C GLY A 92 -0.82 0.77 4.50
N ALA A 93 -1.37 1.97 4.62
CA ALA A 93 -0.74 3.17 4.10
C ALA A 93 0.56 3.51 4.85
N GLU A 94 0.59 3.37 6.18
CA GLU A 94 1.80 3.56 6.98
C GLU A 94 2.84 2.48 6.67
N ILE A 95 2.39 1.23 6.54
CA ILE A 95 3.26 0.08 6.25
C ILE A 95 3.90 0.22 4.87
N VAL A 96 3.12 0.58 3.86
CA VAL A 96 3.62 0.80 2.50
C VAL A 96 4.53 2.02 2.44
N ALA A 97 4.20 3.12 3.11
CA ALA A 97 5.10 4.28 3.21
C ALA A 97 6.46 3.90 3.81
N LEU A 98 6.47 3.12 4.90
CA LEU A 98 7.69 2.58 5.51
C LEU A 98 8.45 1.66 4.55
N GLY A 99 7.74 0.73 3.89
CA GLY A 99 8.34 -0.21 2.96
C GLY A 99 9.03 0.50 1.80
N LEU A 100 8.36 1.47 1.19
CA LEU A 100 8.92 2.29 0.11
C LEU A 100 10.14 3.09 0.58
N ALA A 101 10.08 3.70 1.76
CA ALA A 101 11.23 4.39 2.35
C ALA A 101 12.41 3.44 2.65
N ALA A 102 12.12 2.17 2.91
CA ALA A 102 13.10 1.11 3.13
C ALA A 102 13.55 0.40 1.84
N GLY A 103 13.07 0.83 0.66
CA GLY A 103 13.51 0.32 -0.63
C GLY A 103 12.62 -0.75 -1.28
N ALA A 104 11.40 -0.97 -0.79
CA ALA A 104 10.42 -1.82 -1.49
C ALA A 104 10.14 -1.28 -2.90
N VAL A 105 9.92 -2.19 -3.85
CA VAL A 105 9.63 -1.83 -5.24
C VAL A 105 8.25 -1.19 -5.34
N ASN A 106 8.20 0.03 -5.87
CA ASN A 106 6.94 0.71 -6.15
C ASN A 106 6.39 0.28 -7.53
N PRO A 107 5.26 -0.46 -7.60
CA PRO A 107 4.70 -0.94 -8.86
C PRO A 107 4.24 0.20 -9.79
N VAL A 108 4.03 1.41 -9.25
CA VAL A 108 3.69 2.61 -10.04
C VAL A 108 4.85 3.05 -10.95
N VAL A 109 6.11 2.77 -10.58
CA VAL A 109 7.28 3.15 -11.39
C VAL A 109 7.20 2.50 -12.77
N ASP A 110 7.00 1.19 -12.79
CA ASP A 110 6.92 0.40 -14.01
C ASP A 110 5.67 0.76 -14.83
N ALA A 111 4.55 1.00 -14.15
CA ALA A 111 3.31 1.46 -14.75
C ALA A 111 3.49 2.80 -15.50
N VAL A 112 4.08 3.79 -14.84
CA VAL A 112 4.34 5.11 -15.41
C VAL A 112 5.35 5.01 -16.56
N ALA A 113 6.41 4.23 -16.41
CA ALA A 113 7.40 4.02 -17.47
C ALA A 113 6.78 3.39 -18.73
N ARG A 114 5.97 2.34 -18.58
CA ARG A 114 5.27 1.68 -19.68
C ARG A 114 4.25 2.60 -20.35
N THR A 115 3.51 3.37 -19.55
CA THR A 115 2.55 4.36 -20.04
C THR A 115 3.27 5.43 -20.88
N GLY A 116 4.38 5.96 -20.35
CA GLY A 116 5.18 6.97 -21.03
C GLY A 116 5.82 6.49 -22.33
N ALA A 117 6.18 5.20 -22.41
CA ALA A 117 6.67 4.60 -23.65
C ALA A 117 5.59 4.49 -24.74
N ARG A 118 4.31 4.36 -24.36
CA ARG A 118 3.18 4.26 -25.29
C ARG A 118 2.64 5.63 -25.73
N HIS A 119 2.53 6.56 -24.78
CA HIS A 119 1.78 7.81 -24.95
C HIS A 119 2.65 9.08 -24.85
N GLY A 120 3.96 8.93 -24.60
CA GLY A 120 4.86 10.05 -24.32
C GLY A 120 4.84 10.50 -22.85
N GLY A 121 5.67 11.48 -22.49
CA GLY A 121 5.72 12.03 -21.11
C GLY A 121 6.71 11.33 -20.17
N GLY A 122 7.67 10.57 -20.69
CA GLY A 122 8.71 9.90 -19.89
C GLY A 122 9.59 10.87 -19.08
N ASP A 123 9.70 12.13 -19.51
CA ASP A 123 10.36 13.22 -18.78
C ASP A 123 9.71 13.51 -17.42
N ARG A 124 8.41 13.20 -17.27
CA ARG A 124 7.66 13.41 -16.02
C ARG A 124 7.54 12.16 -15.15
N ALA A 125 8.17 11.05 -15.53
CA ALA A 125 7.92 9.73 -14.92
C ALA A 125 8.14 9.71 -13.39
N ALA A 126 9.25 10.31 -12.91
CA ALA A 126 9.55 10.37 -11.48
C ALA A 126 8.54 11.24 -10.70
N GLY A 127 8.13 12.36 -11.31
CA GLY A 127 7.13 13.26 -10.73
C GLY A 127 5.75 12.61 -10.65
N LEU A 128 5.31 11.95 -11.72
CA LEU A 128 4.05 11.21 -11.76
C LEU A 128 4.03 10.04 -10.77
N THR A 129 5.12 9.28 -10.69
CA THR A 129 5.23 8.19 -9.70
C THR A 129 5.07 8.73 -8.29
N THR A 130 5.80 9.81 -7.95
CA THR A 130 5.73 10.45 -6.64
C THR A 130 4.32 10.95 -6.35
N ALA A 131 3.72 11.69 -7.30
CA ALA A 131 2.40 12.29 -7.12
C ALA A 131 1.31 11.24 -6.92
N LEU A 132 1.25 10.22 -7.78
CA LEU A 132 0.23 9.15 -7.69
C LEU A 132 0.38 8.33 -6.42
N THR A 133 1.63 8.01 -6.03
CA THR A 133 1.90 7.25 -4.81
C THR A 133 1.54 8.07 -3.57
N ALA A 134 2.01 9.31 -3.48
CA ALA A 134 1.73 10.19 -2.35
C ALA A 134 0.23 10.48 -2.21
N TYR A 135 -0.48 10.64 -3.33
CA TYR A 135 -1.93 10.81 -3.34
C TYR A 135 -2.65 9.61 -2.72
N VAL A 136 -2.34 8.38 -3.17
CA VAL A 136 -2.93 7.16 -2.60
C VAL A 136 -2.62 7.02 -1.12
N LEU A 137 -1.36 7.20 -0.73
CA LEU A 137 -0.96 7.08 0.68
C LEU A 137 -1.67 8.12 1.55
N GLY A 138 -1.72 9.38 1.12
CA GLY A 138 -2.37 10.46 1.87
C GLY A 138 -3.85 10.22 2.08
N VAL A 139 -4.60 9.94 1.01
CA VAL A 139 -6.04 9.66 1.11
C VAL A 139 -6.30 8.42 1.96
N THR A 140 -5.49 7.36 1.83
CA THR A 140 -5.69 6.13 2.59
C THR A 140 -5.33 6.29 4.07
N ILE A 141 -4.33 7.11 4.42
CA ILE A 141 -4.04 7.48 5.82
C ILE A 141 -5.25 8.18 6.44
N GLU A 142 -5.83 9.15 5.74
CA GLU A 142 -7.03 9.85 6.24
C GLU A 142 -8.21 8.90 6.41
N GLU A 143 -8.46 8.03 5.43
CA GLU A 143 -9.52 7.02 5.45
C GLU A 143 -9.37 6.05 6.65
N GLN A 144 -8.17 5.49 6.83
CA GLN A 144 -7.89 4.54 7.91
C GLN A 144 -7.91 5.22 9.29
N THR A 145 -7.40 6.44 9.39
CA THR A 145 -7.48 7.24 10.63
C THR A 145 -8.93 7.53 11.00
N HIS A 146 -9.74 7.94 10.02
CA HIS A 146 -11.16 8.19 10.23
C HIS A 146 -11.92 6.92 10.64
N HIS A 147 -11.61 5.78 10.01
CA HIS A 147 -12.18 4.48 10.39
C HIS A 147 -11.87 4.14 11.85
N ASN A 148 -10.61 4.30 12.27
CA ASN A 148 -10.19 4.04 13.66
C ASN A 148 -10.88 4.98 14.65
N LEU A 149 -11.05 6.25 14.32
CA LEU A 149 -11.78 7.22 15.15
C LEU A 149 -13.28 6.90 15.24
N ALA A 150 -13.91 6.53 14.12
CA ALA A 150 -15.33 6.16 14.10
C ALA A 150 -15.62 4.88 14.90
N ALA A 151 -14.65 3.98 15.03
CA ALA A 151 -14.77 2.78 15.85
C ALA A 151 -14.85 3.10 17.37
N VAL A 152 -14.25 4.22 17.80
CA VAL A 152 -14.26 4.66 19.21
C VAL A 152 -15.30 5.76 19.48
N ASP A 153 -15.69 6.52 18.46
CA ASP A 153 -16.74 7.55 18.51
C ASP A 153 -17.78 7.34 17.40
N PRO A 154 -18.91 6.68 17.70
CA PRO A 154 -19.98 6.46 16.74
C PRO A 154 -20.68 7.73 16.22
N ALA A 155 -20.46 8.89 16.84
CA ALA A 155 -21.02 10.17 16.40
C ALA A 155 -20.22 10.79 15.24
N MET A 156 -19.06 10.23 14.90
CA MET A 156 -18.24 10.70 13.78
C MET A 156 -19.03 10.69 12.46
N PRO A 157 -18.96 11.77 11.67
CA PRO A 157 -19.68 11.87 10.40
C PRO A 157 -19.18 10.81 9.42
N ARG A 158 -20.07 10.25 8.61
CA ARG A 158 -19.64 9.37 7.51
C ARG A 158 -18.98 10.20 6.42
N VAL A 159 -17.85 9.72 5.91
CA VAL A 159 -17.11 10.32 4.80
C VAL A 159 -17.06 9.34 3.65
N ASP A 160 -17.45 9.80 2.46
CA ASP A 160 -17.32 9.04 1.21
C ASP A 160 -15.91 9.24 0.65
N TYR A 161 -14.98 8.39 1.08
CA TYR A 161 -13.60 8.40 0.59
C TYR A 161 -13.47 7.93 -0.86
N ASP A 162 -14.42 7.12 -1.36
CA ASP A 162 -14.39 6.64 -2.73
C ASP A 162 -14.70 7.73 -3.73
N SER A 163 -15.73 8.55 -3.50
CA SER A 163 -16.01 9.70 -4.37
C SER A 163 -14.85 10.69 -4.34
N ARG A 164 -14.38 11.06 -3.13
CA ARG A 164 -13.26 12.01 -2.96
C ARG A 164 -11.97 11.54 -3.64
N PHE A 165 -11.67 10.25 -3.53
CA PHE A 165 -10.52 9.66 -4.20
C PHE A 165 -10.66 9.73 -5.74
N ASN A 166 -11.82 9.38 -6.27
CA ASN A 166 -12.01 9.42 -7.73
C ASN A 166 -11.97 10.85 -8.26
N GLU A 167 -12.62 11.80 -7.60
CA GLU A 167 -12.61 13.21 -7.99
C GLU A 167 -11.19 13.81 -7.97
N GLY A 168 -10.42 13.56 -6.90
CA GLY A 168 -9.05 14.04 -6.80
C GLY A 168 -8.11 13.35 -7.81
N LEU A 169 -8.33 12.07 -8.09
CA LEU A 169 -7.57 11.35 -9.13
C LEU A 169 -7.85 11.94 -10.52
N GLU A 170 -9.10 12.22 -10.88
CA GLU A 170 -9.41 12.88 -12.15
C GLU A 170 -8.76 14.27 -12.24
N ALA A 171 -8.79 15.05 -11.16
CA ALA A 171 -8.13 16.36 -11.12
C ALA A 171 -6.60 16.25 -11.31
N LEU A 172 -5.97 15.24 -10.69
CA LEU A 172 -4.53 14.98 -10.83
C LEU A 172 -4.15 14.56 -12.26
N LEU A 173 -5.02 13.81 -12.94
CA LEU A 173 -4.78 13.30 -14.28
C LEU A 173 -5.25 14.24 -15.40
N ALA A 174 -6.03 15.28 -15.09
CA ALA A 174 -6.58 16.21 -16.07
C ALA A 174 -5.52 16.88 -16.97
N GLY A 175 -4.30 17.07 -16.45
CA GLY A 175 -3.16 17.64 -17.19
C GLY A 175 -2.40 16.66 -18.10
N LEU A 176 -2.84 15.39 -18.17
CA LEU A 176 -2.25 14.35 -19.03
C LEU A 176 -3.05 14.14 -20.32
N GLY A 177 -4.24 14.72 -20.43
CA GLY A 177 -5.01 14.80 -21.66
C GLY A 177 -4.58 16.00 -22.49
N GLY A 178 -3.53 15.83 -23.30
CA GLY A 178 -3.01 16.82 -24.24
C GLY A 178 -2.02 16.20 -25.19
#